data_AF-A0AAN4Z072-F1
#
_entry.id   AF-A0AAN4Z072-F1
#
_cell.length_a   1.000
_cell.length_b   1.000
_cell.length_c   1.000
_cell.angle_alpha   90.00
_cell.angle_beta   90.00
_cell.angle_gamma   90.00
#
_symmetry.space_group_name_H-M   'P 1'
#
loop_
_entity.id
_entity.type
_entity.pdbx_description
1 polymer ?
#
loop_
_entity_poly.entity_id
_entity_poly.type
_entity_poly.pdbx_seq_one_letter_code
_entity_poly.pdbx_strand_id
1 'polypeptide(L)'
;SFKRLQALFASKCISNLNQAQSFYFPGEYSVDGCFRSCYQDSVYRHCGCMDPQYTRKPGVKSCSFEKLACIGEMTARRGDPYYWSECRCGLPCGEEEYRYETSRAMKILTQNIHQTNSSTSELTSDIIIFFSTVDVHAQVEEWRFPVSRVFGLTGGFAGVLLGASVFFVIEIILLVVRIALIGFINKDTMMVRKVDYEG
;
A
#
# COMPACT_ATOMS: atom_id res chain seq x y z
N SER A 1 -0.75 7.16 11.54
CA SER A 1 -0.48 7.15 10.08
C SER A 1 0.49 6.01 9.77
N PHE A 2 0.14 5.15 8.82
CA PHE A 2 0.91 4.00 8.39
C PHE A 2 1.38 4.23 6.95
N LYS A 3 2.67 4.02 6.66
CA LYS A 3 3.23 4.12 5.30
C LYS A 3 3.95 2.83 4.94
N ARG A 4 3.49 2.20 3.86
CA ARG A 4 4.02 0.95 3.31
C ARG A 4 5.07 1.23 2.25
N LEU A 5 6.09 0.37 2.20
CA LEU A 5 7.06 0.43 1.11
C LEU A 5 6.53 -0.24 -0.14
N GLN A 6 6.51 0.51 -1.24
CA GLN A 6 6.31 -0.07 -2.56
C GLN A 6 7.65 -0.62 -3.06
N ALA A 7 7.85 -1.93 -2.93
CA ALA A 7 9.09 -2.59 -3.35
C ALA A 7 8.82 -3.74 -4.33
N LEU A 8 9.83 -4.06 -5.14
CA LEU A 8 9.80 -5.18 -6.09
C LEU A 8 9.58 -6.54 -5.41
N PHE A 9 10.02 -6.66 -4.15
CA PHE A 9 9.96 -7.87 -3.32
C PHE A 9 8.99 -7.77 -2.14
N ALA A 10 8.30 -6.63 -1.95
CA ALA A 10 7.25 -6.46 -0.93
C ALA A 10 5.86 -6.45 -1.58
N SER A 11 4.80 -6.50 -0.77
CA SER A 11 3.42 -6.44 -1.25
C SER A 11 3.21 -5.17 -2.09
N LYS A 12 2.71 -5.30 -3.32
CA LYS A 12 2.34 -4.15 -4.16
C LYS A 12 1.18 -3.40 -3.51
N CYS A 13 1.48 -2.34 -2.78
CA CYS A 13 0.48 -1.40 -2.29
C CYS A 13 -0.01 -0.49 -3.43
N ILE A 14 -1.22 0.04 -3.29
CA ILE A 14 -1.85 0.96 -4.24
C ILE A 14 -1.51 2.39 -3.83
N SER A 15 -0.76 3.09 -4.67
CA SER A 15 -0.40 4.51 -4.46
C SER A 15 -1.27 5.47 -5.26
N ASN A 16 -1.92 4.98 -6.32
CA ASN A 16 -2.71 5.80 -7.23
C ASN A 16 -4.03 5.10 -7.58
N LEU A 17 -5.09 5.88 -7.74
CA LEU A 17 -6.42 5.38 -8.09
C LEU A 17 -6.46 4.59 -9.41
N ASN A 18 -5.57 4.91 -10.36
CA ASN A 18 -5.45 4.20 -11.64
C ASN A 18 -4.98 2.74 -11.50
N GLN A 19 -4.37 2.39 -10.35
CA GLN A 19 -3.93 1.01 -10.06
C GLN A 19 -5.06 0.18 -9.42
N ALA A 20 -6.12 0.82 -8.94
CA ALA A 20 -7.26 0.14 -8.36
C ALA A 20 -8.18 -0.41 -9.46
N GLN A 21 -8.74 -1.61 -9.24
CA GLN A 21 -9.67 -2.24 -10.17
C GLN A 21 -10.96 -1.44 -10.33
N SER A 22 -11.55 -1.05 -9.19
CA SER A 22 -12.80 -0.28 -9.10
C SER A 22 -12.76 0.57 -7.82
N PHE A 23 -12.89 1.90 -7.96
CA PHE A 23 -13.01 2.83 -6.83
C PHE A 23 -13.82 4.05 -7.26
N TYR A 24 -14.96 4.30 -6.60
CA TYR A 24 -15.89 5.38 -6.99
C TYR A 24 -16.06 6.46 -5.91
N PHE A 25 -15.41 6.33 -4.77
CA PHE A 25 -15.54 7.29 -3.67
C PHE A 25 -14.68 8.54 -3.92
N PRO A 26 -15.10 9.71 -3.42
CA PRO A 26 -14.24 10.89 -3.42
C PRO A 26 -13.12 10.73 -2.39
N GLY A 27 -11.90 11.13 -2.74
CA GLY A 27 -10.76 11.14 -1.83
C GLY A 27 -9.72 10.06 -2.11
N GLU A 28 -8.95 9.70 -1.07
CA GLU A 28 -7.87 8.72 -1.17
C GLU A 28 -8.39 7.28 -1.22
N TYR A 29 -7.61 6.41 -1.83
CA TYR A 29 -7.94 4.99 -1.95
C TYR A 29 -8.03 4.33 -0.57
N SER A 30 -9.13 3.62 -0.32
CA SER A 30 -9.32 2.78 0.86
C SER A 30 -9.76 1.39 0.46
N VAL A 31 -9.37 0.40 1.27
CA VAL A 31 -9.74 -1.01 1.03
C VAL A 31 -11.25 -1.20 1.11
N ASP A 32 -11.90 -0.61 2.10
CA ASP A 32 -13.37 -0.62 2.24
C ASP A 32 -14.06 0.01 1.03
N GLY A 33 -13.55 1.16 0.55
CA GLY A 33 -14.07 1.80 -0.66
C GLY A 33 -13.90 0.95 -1.93
N CYS A 34 -12.80 0.19 -2.03
CA CYS A 34 -12.62 -0.79 -3.11
C CYS A 34 -13.64 -1.91 -3.04
N PHE A 35 -13.85 -2.54 -1.88
CA PHE A 35 -14.85 -3.60 -1.73
C PHE A 35 -16.26 -3.11 -2.01
N ARG A 36 -16.62 -1.92 -1.54
CA ARG A 36 -17.93 -1.29 -1.85
C ARG A 36 -18.08 -0.96 -3.33
N SER A 37 -17.01 -0.55 -4.01
CA SER A 37 -17.04 -0.32 -5.45
C SER A 37 -17.15 -1.63 -6.24
N CYS A 38 -16.49 -2.69 -5.79
CA CYS A 38 -16.64 -4.04 -6.36
C CYS A 38 -18.06 -4.59 -6.14
N TYR A 39 -18.63 -4.35 -4.96
CA TYR A 39 -20.05 -4.60 -4.68
C TYR A 39 -20.95 -3.92 -5.71
N GLN A 40 -20.76 -2.62 -5.94
CA GLN A 40 -21.54 -1.86 -6.93
C GLN A 40 -21.42 -2.43 -8.35
N ASP A 41 -20.24 -2.89 -8.75
CA ASP A 41 -20.05 -3.54 -10.05
C ASP A 41 -20.81 -4.87 -10.14
N SER A 42 -20.85 -5.65 -9.05
CA SER A 42 -21.62 -6.90 -8.97
C SER A 42 -23.12 -6.65 -9.04
N VAL A 43 -23.63 -5.66 -8.28
CA VAL A 43 -25.03 -5.23 -8.33
C VAL A 43 -25.40 -4.77 -9.74
N TYR A 44 -24.53 -3.98 -10.39
CA TYR A 44 -24.78 -3.53 -11.76
C TYR A 44 -24.85 -4.70 -12.75
N ARG A 45 -23.98 -5.70 -12.63
CA ARG A 45 -24.00 -6.91 -13.49
C ARG A 45 -25.25 -7.76 -13.28
N HIS A 46 -25.75 -7.87 -12.05
CA HIS A 46 -26.94 -8.69 -11.75
C HIS A 46 -28.26 -7.96 -11.98
N CYS A 47 -28.39 -6.72 -11.50
CA CYS A 47 -29.64 -5.99 -11.44
C CYS A 47 -29.74 -4.86 -12.48
N GLY A 48 -28.65 -4.52 -13.19
CA GLY A 48 -28.62 -3.50 -14.25
C GLY A 48 -28.62 -2.05 -13.75
N CYS A 49 -28.39 -1.84 -12.45
CA CYS A 49 -28.35 -0.55 -11.78
C CYS A 49 -27.41 -0.62 -10.58
N MET A 50 -27.04 0.52 -9.99
CA MET A 50 -26.18 0.57 -8.80
C MET A 50 -26.99 0.93 -7.55
N ASP A 51 -26.62 0.35 -6.41
CA ASP A 51 -27.29 0.54 -5.12
C ASP A 51 -27.18 2.01 -4.66
N PRO A 52 -28.29 2.69 -4.31
CA PRO A 52 -28.27 4.09 -3.88
C PRO A 52 -27.51 4.35 -2.57
N GLN A 53 -27.24 3.32 -1.75
CA GLN A 53 -26.60 3.48 -0.44
C GLN A 53 -25.10 3.83 -0.54
N TYR A 54 -24.44 3.51 -1.67
CA TYR A 54 -23.02 3.80 -1.85
C TYR A 54 -22.75 4.65 -3.08
N THR A 55 -21.54 5.19 -3.16
CA THR A 55 -21.10 6.00 -4.30
C THR A 55 -21.05 5.16 -5.58
N ARG A 56 -21.55 5.75 -6.66
CA ARG A 56 -21.76 5.07 -7.94
C ARG A 56 -20.69 5.47 -8.95
N LYS A 57 -20.46 4.58 -9.92
CA LYS A 57 -19.65 4.90 -11.09
C LYS A 57 -20.27 6.10 -11.84
N PRO A 58 -19.47 7.09 -12.27
CA PRO A 58 -19.96 8.20 -13.08
C PRO A 58 -20.71 7.71 -14.32
N GLY A 59 -21.91 8.25 -14.55
CA GLY A 59 -22.76 7.89 -15.70
C GLY A 59 -23.65 6.65 -15.51
N VAL A 60 -23.60 5.96 -14.37
CA VAL A 60 -24.46 4.80 -14.09
C VAL A 60 -25.68 5.20 -13.26
N LYS A 61 -26.87 4.74 -13.67
CA LYS A 61 -28.14 4.99 -12.98
C LYS A 61 -28.20 4.28 -11.62
N SER A 62 -28.84 4.94 -10.65
CA SER A 62 -29.19 4.34 -9.37
C SER A 62 -30.36 3.36 -9.53
N CYS A 63 -30.41 2.33 -8.70
CA CYS A 63 -31.56 1.43 -8.62
C CYS A 63 -32.79 2.15 -8.08
N SER A 64 -33.96 1.82 -8.63
CA SER A 64 -35.27 2.21 -8.11
C SER A 64 -35.73 1.26 -7.00
N PHE A 65 -36.79 1.63 -6.29
CA PHE A 65 -37.34 0.82 -5.19
C PHE A 65 -37.70 -0.62 -5.63
N GLU A 66 -38.21 -0.80 -6.84
CA GLU A 66 -38.57 -2.11 -7.41
C GLU A 66 -37.37 -3.07 -7.51
N LYS A 67 -36.15 -2.54 -7.65
CA LYS A 67 -34.92 -3.34 -7.80
C LYS A 67 -34.25 -3.64 -6.46
N LEU A 68 -34.77 -3.15 -5.34
CA LEU A 68 -34.23 -3.46 -4.00
C LEU A 68 -34.34 -4.96 -3.67
N ALA A 69 -35.38 -5.64 -4.13
CA ALA A 69 -35.52 -7.09 -3.97
C ALA A 69 -34.38 -7.85 -4.67
N CYS A 70 -33.97 -7.40 -5.86
CA CYS A 70 -32.85 -7.99 -6.61
C CYS A 70 -31.53 -7.80 -5.86
N ILE A 71 -31.30 -6.61 -5.29
CA ILE A 71 -30.12 -6.32 -4.47
C ILE A 71 -30.09 -7.23 -3.25
N GLY A 72 -31.19 -7.30 -2.49
CA GLY A 72 -31.29 -8.11 -1.28
C GLY A 72 -31.07 -9.60 -1.55
N GLU A 73 -31.64 -10.13 -2.63
CA GLU A 73 -31.44 -11.53 -3.04
C GLU A 73 -29.98 -11.79 -3.45
N MET A 74 -29.37 -10.90 -4.24
CA MET A 74 -27.97 -11.03 -4.66
C MET A 74 -27.04 -11.01 -3.44
N THR A 75 -27.23 -10.05 -2.53
CA THR A 75 -26.42 -9.91 -1.31
C THR A 75 -26.61 -11.10 -0.37
N ALA A 76 -27.84 -11.62 -0.23
CA ALA A 76 -28.11 -12.81 0.58
C ALA A 76 -27.45 -14.08 0.01
N ARG A 77 -27.38 -14.21 -1.31
CA ARG A 77 -26.75 -15.37 -1.98
C ARG A 77 -25.23 -15.31 -1.97
N ARG A 78 -24.64 -14.13 -2.22
CA ARG A 78 -23.18 -13.96 -2.37
C ARG A 78 -22.48 -13.62 -1.06
N GLY A 79 -23.20 -13.11 -0.07
CA GLY A 79 -22.62 -12.67 1.20
C GLY A 79 -21.70 -11.46 1.06
N ASP A 80 -20.68 -11.40 1.91
CA ASP A 80 -19.76 -10.25 1.99
C ASP A 80 -18.81 -10.16 0.76
N PRO A 81 -18.71 -8.99 0.11
CA PRO A 81 -17.78 -8.71 -0.99
C PRO A 81 -16.32 -9.06 -0.73
N TYR A 82 -15.90 -9.13 0.54
CA TYR A 82 -14.55 -9.54 0.93
C TYR A 82 -14.18 -10.94 0.42
N TYR A 83 -15.14 -11.87 0.37
CA TYR A 83 -14.90 -13.25 -0.03
C TYR A 83 -15.07 -13.49 -1.55
N TRP A 84 -15.38 -12.45 -2.32
CA TRP A 84 -15.64 -12.60 -3.75
C TRP A 84 -14.34 -12.65 -4.55
N SER A 85 -14.16 -13.73 -5.32
CA SER A 85 -12.94 -13.98 -6.09
C SER A 85 -12.58 -12.90 -7.12
N GLU A 86 -13.59 -12.15 -7.61
CA GLU A 86 -13.41 -11.06 -8.55
C GLU A 86 -12.93 -9.74 -7.91
N CYS A 87 -13.09 -9.59 -6.58
CA CYS A 87 -12.74 -8.38 -5.85
C CYS A 87 -11.30 -8.48 -5.36
N ARG A 88 -10.36 -7.87 -6.10
CA ARG A 88 -8.95 -7.82 -5.72
C ARG A 88 -8.59 -6.44 -5.19
N CYS A 89 -8.83 -6.23 -3.91
CA CYS A 89 -8.52 -4.98 -3.23
C CYS A 89 -7.16 -5.05 -2.56
N GLY A 90 -6.16 -4.39 -3.15
CA GLY A 90 -4.84 -4.22 -2.56
C GLY A 90 -4.86 -3.22 -1.40
N LEU A 91 -3.84 -3.27 -0.54
CA LEU A 91 -3.67 -2.34 0.57
C LEU A 91 -3.14 -0.99 0.05
N PRO A 92 -3.60 0.17 0.59
CA PRO A 92 -3.04 1.47 0.24
C PRO A 92 -1.59 1.60 0.70
N CYS A 93 -0.78 2.40 -0.02
CA CYS A 93 0.59 2.68 0.41
C CYS A 93 0.66 3.66 1.59
N GLY A 94 -0.35 4.50 1.78
CA GLY A 94 -0.49 5.40 2.94
C GLY A 94 -1.88 5.21 3.54
N GLU A 95 -1.95 5.03 4.85
CA GLU A 95 -3.20 4.79 5.56
C GLU A 95 -3.23 5.58 6.86
N GLU A 96 -4.35 6.25 7.13
CA GLU A 96 -4.56 6.97 8.37
C GLU A 96 -5.58 6.21 9.23
N GLU A 97 -5.11 5.66 10.34
CA GLU A 97 -5.94 4.95 11.30
C GLU A 97 -6.15 5.82 12.54
N TYR A 98 -7.40 5.99 12.96
CA TYR A 98 -7.78 6.61 14.23
C TYR A 98 -8.18 5.54 15.22
N ARG A 99 -7.40 5.40 16.30
CA ARG A 99 -7.77 4.53 17.42
C ARG A 99 -8.68 5.31 18.36
N TYR A 100 -9.80 4.70 18.72
CA TYR A 100 -10.77 5.29 19.62
C TYR A 100 -10.97 4.41 20.86
N GLU A 101 -11.16 5.06 21.99
CA GLU A 101 -11.59 4.43 23.23
C GLU A 101 -12.97 4.99 23.58
N THR A 102 -13.92 4.12 23.91
CA THR A 102 -15.28 4.53 24.26
C THR A 102 -15.52 4.40 25.75
N SER A 103 -15.94 5.50 26.38
CA SER A 103 -16.51 5.52 27.72
C SER A 103 -17.98 5.92 27.65
N ARG A 104 -18.79 5.48 28.63
CA ARG A 104 -20.22 5.79 28.70
C ARG A 104 -20.58 6.23 30.11
N ALA A 105 -21.40 7.27 30.22
CA ALA A 105 -21.92 7.76 31.49
C ALA A 105 -23.44 8.01 31.37
N MET A 106 -24.16 7.78 32.47
CA MET A 106 -25.60 8.04 32.54
C MET A 106 -25.83 9.54 32.76
N LYS A 107 -26.56 10.17 31.84
CA LYS A 107 -26.99 11.57 31.98
C LYS A 107 -28.22 11.62 32.88
N ILE A 108 -28.04 11.99 34.15
CA ILE A 108 -29.15 12.23 35.07
C ILE A 108 -29.67 13.63 34.79
N LEU A 109 -30.84 13.71 34.15
CA LEU A 109 -31.58 14.96 34.03
C LEU A 109 -32.32 15.19 35.35
N THR A 110 -31.82 16.10 36.19
CA THR A 110 -32.58 16.63 37.32
C THR A 110 -33.71 17.47 36.75
N GLN A 111 -34.89 16.86 36.56
CA GLN A 111 -36.10 17.61 36.25
C GLN A 111 -36.41 18.50 37.44
N ASN A 112 -36.43 19.83 37.23
CA ASN A 112 -37.02 20.73 38.20
C ASN A 112 -38.49 20.33 38.38
N ILE A 113 -38.84 19.93 39.60
CA ILE A 113 -40.16 19.45 40.00
C ILE A 113 -41.14 20.61 39.94
N HIS A 114 -41.56 21.01 38.74
CA HIS A 114 -42.69 21.95 38.58
C HIS A 114 -43.44 21.86 37.25
N GLN A 115 -43.21 20.84 36.41
CA GLN A 115 -44.01 20.68 35.19
C GLN A 115 -44.62 19.29 35.12
N THR A 116 -45.81 19.19 35.71
CA THR A 116 -46.78 18.13 35.47
C THR A 116 -47.20 18.13 33.99
N ASN A 117 -47.33 16.92 33.45
CA ASN A 117 -47.92 16.59 32.14
C ASN A 117 -47.05 16.82 30.90
N SER A 118 -46.08 15.95 30.67
CA SER A 118 -45.92 15.30 29.36
C SER A 118 -45.02 14.06 29.48
N SER A 119 -45.64 12.91 29.27
CA SER A 119 -45.02 11.60 29.13
C SER A 119 -44.28 11.51 27.80
N THR A 120 -43.16 12.20 27.70
CA THR A 120 -42.11 11.96 26.70
C THR A 120 -40.79 12.24 27.39
N SER A 121 -40.26 11.24 28.09
CA SER A 121 -38.86 11.21 28.47
C SER A 121 -38.06 11.22 27.18
N GLU A 122 -37.64 12.42 26.75
CA GLU A 122 -36.74 12.58 25.61
C GLU A 122 -35.45 11.80 25.93
N LEU A 123 -35.28 10.66 25.26
CA LEU A 123 -34.07 9.84 25.32
C LEU A 123 -32.95 10.60 24.60
N THR A 124 -32.41 11.62 25.26
CA THR A 124 -31.27 12.38 24.75
C THR A 124 -29.98 11.62 25.04
N SER A 125 -29.16 11.44 24.01
CA SER A 125 -27.82 10.86 24.12
C SER A 125 -26.81 11.88 23.62
N ASP A 126 -25.88 12.28 24.49
CA ASP A 126 -24.78 13.16 24.13
C ASP A 126 -23.56 12.32 23.73
N ILE A 127 -22.99 12.62 22.56
CA ILE A 127 -21.75 11.99 22.08
C ILE A 127 -20.69 13.08 22.00
N ILE A 128 -19.61 12.92 22.75
CA ILE A 128 -18.46 13.84 22.76
C ILE A 128 -17.29 13.12 22.11
N ILE A 129 -16.76 13.69 21.02
CA ILE A 129 -15.59 13.17 20.30
C ILE A 129 -14.45 14.17 20.50
N PHE A 130 -13.35 13.71 21.09
CA PHE A 130 -12.16 14.52 21.31
C PHE A 130 -10.90 13.65 21.23
N PHE A 131 -9.76 14.29 20.95
CA PHE A 131 -8.45 13.63 21.01
C PHE A 131 -7.95 13.62 22.46
N SER A 132 -7.64 12.44 22.99
CA SER A 132 -7.12 12.32 24.37
C SER A 132 -5.70 12.88 24.50
N THR A 133 -4.88 12.75 23.47
CA THR A 133 -3.54 13.34 23.37
C THR A 133 -3.30 13.86 21.96
N VAL A 134 -2.30 14.73 21.79
CA VAL A 134 -1.90 15.31 20.49
C VAL A 134 -0.80 14.47 19.82
N ASP A 135 -0.67 13.20 20.20
CA ASP A 135 0.38 12.32 19.70
C ASP A 135 -0.04 11.66 18.39
N VAL A 136 0.74 11.87 17.34
CA VAL A 136 0.54 11.20 16.05
C VAL A 136 1.57 10.08 15.92
N HIS A 137 1.11 8.84 16.03
CA HIS A 137 1.96 7.68 15.77
C HIS A 137 2.11 7.45 14.27
N ALA A 138 3.33 7.66 13.76
CA ALA A 138 3.71 7.31 12.40
C ALA A 138 4.45 5.97 12.39
N GLN A 139 3.95 5.00 11.63
CA GLN A 139 4.61 3.72 11.39
C GLN A 139 4.99 3.65 9.91
N VAL A 140 6.27 3.78 9.63
CA VAL A 140 6.82 3.75 8.27
C VAL A 140 7.60 2.46 8.11
N GLU A 141 7.26 1.68 7.10
CA GLU A 141 8.08 0.54 6.72
C GLU A 141 9.39 1.05 6.11
N GLU A 142 10.53 0.53 6.57
CA GLU A 142 11.85 0.87 6.05
C GLU A 142 12.63 -0.38 5.68
N TRP A 143 13.55 -0.26 4.74
CA TRP A 143 14.44 -1.35 4.37
C TRP A 143 15.31 -1.73 5.57
N ARG A 144 15.17 -2.96 6.07
CA ARG A 144 16.01 -3.47 7.17
C ARG A 144 17.50 -3.39 6.85
N PHE A 145 17.87 -3.52 5.58
CA PHE A 145 19.23 -3.37 5.07
C PHE A 145 19.26 -2.39 3.89
N PRO A 146 19.46 -1.08 4.14
CA PRO A 146 19.67 -0.14 3.06
C PRO A 146 21.01 -0.42 2.38
N VAL A 147 21.12 -0.09 1.10
CA VAL A 147 22.32 -0.33 0.28
C VAL A 147 23.56 0.34 0.88
N SER A 148 23.39 1.51 1.50
CA SER A 148 24.45 2.20 2.25
C SER A 148 25.04 1.35 3.38
N ARG A 149 24.20 0.57 4.08
CA ARG A 149 24.65 -0.34 5.14
C ARG A 149 25.42 -1.52 4.57
N VAL A 150 25.00 -2.04 3.41
CA VAL A 150 25.73 -3.12 2.71
C VAL A 150 27.14 -2.63 2.34
N PHE A 151 27.24 -1.50 1.64
CA PHE A 151 28.54 -0.92 1.28
C PHE A 151 29.38 -0.53 2.50
N GLY A 152 28.75 -0.01 3.55
CA GLY A 152 29.44 0.34 4.79
C GLY A 152 30.03 -0.89 5.50
N LEU A 153 29.27 -1.99 5.60
CA LEU A 153 29.76 -3.22 6.23
C LEU A 153 30.82 -3.92 5.37
N THR A 154 30.58 -4.06 4.08
CA THR A 154 31.55 -4.68 3.16
C THR A 154 32.84 -3.86 3.08
N GLY A 155 32.72 -2.53 2.93
CA GLY A 155 33.87 -1.63 2.92
C GLY A 155 34.60 -1.58 4.25
N GLY A 156 33.88 -1.66 5.38
CA GLY A 156 34.47 -1.73 6.72
C GLY A 156 35.29 -3.00 6.92
N PHE A 157 34.73 -4.17 6.61
CA PHE A 157 35.46 -5.43 6.72
C PHE A 157 36.64 -5.51 5.74
N ALA A 158 36.46 -5.10 4.48
CA ALA A 158 37.53 -5.10 3.48
C ALA A 158 38.66 -4.10 3.86
N GLY A 159 38.31 -2.93 4.38
CA GLY A 159 39.26 -1.92 4.80
C GLY A 159 40.09 -2.35 6.01
N VAL A 160 39.48 -2.97 7.02
CA VAL A 160 40.20 -3.41 8.23
C VAL A 160 41.05 -4.65 7.97
N LEU A 161 40.54 -5.63 7.23
CA LEU A 161 41.23 -6.91 7.03
C LEU A 161 42.29 -6.83 5.93
N LEU A 162 42.00 -6.13 4.82
CA LEU A 162 42.85 -6.11 3.63
C LEU A 162 43.51 -4.74 3.38
N GLY A 163 43.13 -3.69 4.12
CA GLY A 163 43.50 -2.32 3.75
C GLY A 163 42.89 -1.87 2.42
N ALA A 164 41.93 -2.63 1.89
CA ALA A 164 41.39 -2.42 0.56
C ALA A 164 40.43 -1.23 0.57
N SER A 165 40.77 -0.19 -0.19
CA SER A 165 39.93 0.97 -0.44
C SER A 165 39.40 0.96 -1.88
N VAL A 166 38.48 1.88 -2.20
CA VAL A 166 37.97 2.03 -3.57
C VAL A 166 39.11 2.31 -4.56
N PHE A 167 40.13 3.06 -4.15
CA PHE A 167 41.30 3.34 -4.98
C PHE A 167 42.13 2.08 -5.28
N PHE A 168 42.29 1.19 -4.31
CA PHE A 168 42.96 -0.10 -4.51
C PHE A 168 42.25 -0.97 -5.56
N VAL A 169 40.90 -0.99 -5.55
CA VAL A 169 40.12 -1.72 -6.56
C VAL A 169 40.31 -1.12 -7.96
N ILE A 170 40.33 0.22 -8.07
CA ILE A 170 40.59 0.91 -9.35
C ILE A 170 41.99 0.56 -9.88
N GLU A 171 43.01 0.56 -9.02
CA GLU A 171 44.37 0.20 -9.41
C GLU A 171 44.48 -1.24 -9.91
N ILE A 172 43.82 -2.20 -9.25
CA ILE A 172 43.77 -3.60 -9.71
C ILE A 172 43.11 -3.68 -11.08
N ILE A 173 41.99 -2.99 -11.32
CA ILE A 173 41.31 -3.02 -12.61
C ILE A 173 42.23 -2.45 -13.69
N LEU A 174 42.88 -1.31 -13.44
CA LEU A 174 43.84 -0.72 -14.39
C LEU A 174 45.02 -1.65 -14.67
N LEU A 175 45.51 -2.37 -13.66
CA LEU A 175 46.58 -3.35 -13.79
C LEU A 175 46.14 -4.55 -14.63
N VAL A 176 44.94 -5.09 -14.40
CA VAL A 176 44.37 -6.19 -15.19
C VAL A 176 44.17 -5.78 -16.65
N VAL A 177 43.66 -4.57 -16.90
CA VAL A 177 43.50 -4.03 -18.27
C VAL A 177 44.86 -3.89 -18.96
N ARG A 178 45.87 -3.36 -18.28
CA ARG A 178 47.22 -3.23 -18.83
C ARG A 178 47.84 -4.59 -19.15
N ILE A 179 47.72 -5.56 -18.25
CA ILE A 179 48.21 -6.92 -18.48
C ILE A 179 47.47 -7.57 -19.65
N ALA A 180 46.15 -7.42 -19.74
CA ALA A 180 45.38 -7.94 -20.86
C ALA A 180 45.85 -7.34 -22.19
N LEU A 181 46.02 -6.02 -22.28
CA LEU A 181 46.51 -5.34 -23.48
C LEU A 181 47.92 -5.81 -23.88
N ILE A 182 48.85 -5.93 -22.93
CA ILE A 182 50.20 -6.45 -23.20
C ILE A 182 50.13 -7.93 -23.62
N GLY A 183 49.24 -8.72 -23.00
CA GLY A 183 49.00 -10.11 -23.37
C GLY A 183 48.45 -10.26 -24.78
N PHE A 184 47.57 -9.36 -25.22
CA PHE A 184 47.09 -9.32 -26.61
C PHE A 184 48.21 -8.93 -27.58
N ILE A 185 49.00 -7.90 -27.28
CA ILE A 185 50.13 -7.47 -28.13
C ILE A 185 51.20 -8.56 -28.26
N ASN A 186 51.57 -9.22 -27.14
CA ASN A 186 52.57 -10.30 -27.17
C ASN A 186 52.09 -11.58 -27.86
N LYS A 187 50.77 -11.80 -27.95
CA LYS A 187 50.19 -12.92 -28.69
C LYS A 187 50.39 -12.75 -30.21
N ASP A 188 50.37 -11.52 -30.69
CA ASP A 188 50.68 -11.20 -32.10
C ASP A 188 52.17 -11.37 -32.41
N THR A 189 53.08 -11.01 -31.49
CA THR A 189 54.54 -11.18 -31.70
C THR A 189 55.00 -12.64 -31.69
N MET A 190 54.29 -13.56 -31.01
CA MET A 190 54.61 -15.00 -31.04
C MET A 190 54.16 -15.71 -32.32
N MET A 191 53.21 -15.16 -33.08
CA MET A 191 52.87 -15.71 -34.41
C MET A 191 53.88 -15.31 -35.50
N VAL A 192 54.60 -14.20 -35.32
CA VAL A 192 55.59 -13.75 -36.32
C VAL A 192 56.89 -14.58 -36.29
N ARG A 193 57.26 -15.18 -35.15
CA ARG A 193 58.53 -15.93 -35.01
C ARG A 193 58.51 -17.40 -35.46
N LYS A 194 57.39 -17.92 -35.98
CA LYS A 194 57.29 -19.33 -36.43
C LYS A 194 57.49 -19.53 -37.93
N VAL A 195 57.81 -18.50 -38.71
CA VAL A 195 57.98 -18.57 -40.17
C VAL A 195 59.37 -18.12 -40.57
N ASP A 196 60.43 -18.75 -40.07
CA ASP A 196 61.80 -18.54 -40.57
C ASP A 196 62.70 -19.75 -40.25
N TYR A 197 62.37 -20.94 -40.73
CA TYR A 197 63.33 -22.06 -40.86
C TYR A 197 62.82 -23.05 -41.92
N GLU A 198 63.10 -22.75 -43.18
CA GLU A 198 63.23 -23.74 -44.26
C GLU A 198 64.09 -23.10 -45.37
N GLY A 199 65.36 -23.51 -45.38
CA GLY A 199 66.36 -23.24 -46.41
C GLY A 199 67.22 -24.49 -46.55
#